data_AF-A0A920PJR9-F1
#
_entry.id   AF-A0A920PJR9-F1
#
_cell.length_a   1.000
_cell.length_b   1.000
_cell.length_c   1.000
_cell.angle_alpha   90.00
_cell.angle_beta   90.00
_cell.angle_gamma   90.00
#
_symmetry.space_group_name_H-M   'P 1'
#
loop_
_entity.id
_entity.type
_entity.pdbx_description
1 polymer ?
#
loop_
_entity_poly.entity_id
_entity_poly.type
_entity_poly.pdbx_seq_one_letter_code
_entity_poly.pdbx_strand_id
1 'polypeptide(L)' 'MVTARRPRDEVYQDLNSRMEGEVQPPFHSVRRIGDCEAPAIIAAAVHSGHRYARELDTEPDPDVPLRLE' A
#
# COMPACT_ATOMS: atom_id res chain seq x y z
N MET A 1 24.01 -18.25 5.97
CA MET A 1 24.00 -16.79 6.23
C MET A 1 22.56 -16.30 6.10
N VAL A 2 22.08 -15.41 6.97
CA VAL A 2 20.73 -14.82 6.89
C VAL A 2 20.88 -13.35 6.51
N THR A 3 20.43 -12.99 5.30
CA THR A 3 20.57 -11.64 4.73
C THR A 3 19.25 -10.85 4.84
N ALA A 4 18.88 -10.04 3.86
CA ALA A 4 17.65 -9.22 3.86
C ALA A 4 16.52 -9.87 3.06
N ARG A 5 15.28 -9.45 3.35
CA ARG A 5 14.09 -9.81 2.56
C ARG A 5 13.90 -8.80 1.41
N ARG A 6 13.34 -9.28 0.30
CA ARG A 6 12.88 -8.42 -0.82
C ARG A 6 11.36 -8.39 -0.85
N PRO A 7 10.73 -7.25 -1.21
CA PRO A 7 9.31 -7.21 -1.51
C PRO A 7 8.95 -8.20 -2.63
N ARG A 8 7.72 -8.73 -2.58
CA ARG A 8 7.10 -9.50 -3.66
C ARG A 8 5.90 -8.70 -4.16
N ASP A 9 6.10 -7.93 -5.21
CA ASP A 9 5.14 -6.96 -5.73
C ASP A 9 4.84 -7.14 -7.22
N GLU A 10 5.13 -8.32 -7.77
CA GLU A 10 4.99 -8.62 -9.21
C GLU A 10 3.56 -8.37 -9.71
N VAL A 11 2.55 -8.81 -8.96
CA VAL A 11 1.13 -8.58 -9.30
C VAL A 11 0.79 -7.09 -9.28
N TYR A 12 1.38 -6.30 -8.39
CA TYR A 12 1.17 -4.85 -8.37
C TYR A 12 1.74 -4.19 -9.62
N GLN A 13 2.96 -4.56 -10.02
CA GLN A 13 3.59 -4.00 -11.21
C GLN A 13 2.76 -4.32 -12.46
N ASP A 14 2.30 -5.56 -12.60
CA ASP A 14 1.45 -5.99 -13.72
C ASP A 14 0.12 -5.21 -13.78
N LEU A 15 -0.52 -4.98 -12.63
CA LEU A 15 -1.76 -4.20 -12.55
C LEU A 15 -1.51 -2.72 -12.86
N ASN A 16 -0.42 -2.15 -12.34
CA ASN A 16 -0.07 -0.75 -12.56
C ASN A 16 0.22 -0.48 -14.05
N SER A 17 0.95 -1.37 -14.72
CA SER A 17 1.19 -1.25 -16.17
C SER A 17 -0.10 -1.30 -17.01
N ARG A 18 -1.11 -2.08 -16.60
CA ARG A 18 -2.43 -2.09 -17.26
C ARG A 18 -3.20 -0.80 -17.04
N MET A 19 -3.14 -0.25 -15.82
CA MET A 19 -3.78 1.03 -15.51
C MET A 19 -3.23 2.18 -16.35
N GLU A 20 -1.93 2.19 -16.65
CA GLU A 20 -1.29 3.23 -17.47
C GLU A 20 -1.56 3.06 -18.98
N GLY A 21 -1.81 1.84 -19.45
CA GLY A 21 -1.94 1.52 -20.87
C GLY A 21 -3.36 1.56 -21.45
N GLU A 22 -4.40 1.65 -20.62
CA GLU A 22 -5.79 1.53 -21.04
C GLU A 22 -6.53 2.88 -21.01
N VAL A 23 -7.35 3.15 -22.05
CA VAL A 23 -8.15 4.39 -22.15
C VAL A 23 -9.20 4.49 -21.04
N GLN A 24 -9.66 3.34 -20.52
CA GLN A 24 -10.52 3.24 -19.36
C GLN A 24 -9.93 2.20 -18.41
N PRO A 25 -9.30 2.61 -17.30
CA PRO A 25 -8.67 1.68 -16.39
C PRO A 25 -9.73 0.78 -15.70
N PRO A 26 -9.42 -0.50 -15.44
CA PRO A 26 -10.37 -1.45 -14.87
C PRO A 26 -10.67 -1.21 -13.37
N PHE A 27 -9.90 -0.35 -12.70
CA PHE A 27 -10.01 -0.05 -11.27
C PHE A 27 -9.85 1.45 -11.01
N HIS A 28 -10.44 1.95 -9.92
CA HIS A 28 -10.27 3.34 -9.49
C HIS A 28 -8.86 3.61 -8.94
N SER A 29 -8.34 2.71 -8.10
CA SER A 29 -6.98 2.78 -7.56
C SER A 29 -6.45 1.41 -7.17
N VAL A 30 -5.12 1.27 -7.15
CA VAL A 30 -4.41 0.07 -6.67
C VAL A 30 -3.32 0.52 -5.70
N ARG A 31 -3.26 -0.11 -4.52
CA ARG A 31 -2.32 0.26 -3.44
C ARG A 31 -1.65 -1.00 -2.87
N ARG A 32 -0.35 -0.94 -2.58
CA ARG A 32 0.40 -1.97 -1.83
C ARG A 32 0.29 -1.71 -0.33
N ILE A 33 0.28 -2.77 0.48
CA ILE A 33 0.36 -2.72 1.94
C ILE A 33 1.28 -3.82 2.47
N GLY A 34 1.88 -3.61 3.63
CA GLY A 34 2.74 -4.59 4.30
C GLY A 34 4.04 -4.87 3.57
N ASP A 35 4.52 -6.10 3.68
CA ASP A 35 5.86 -6.48 3.22
C ASP A 35 6.02 -6.44 1.68
N CYS A 36 4.93 -6.41 0.90
CA CYS A 36 5.01 -6.19 -0.54
C CYS A 36 5.28 -4.73 -0.91
N GLU A 37 5.05 -3.78 0.01
CA GLU A 37 5.49 -2.39 -0.12
C GLU A 37 6.94 -2.26 0.39
N ALA A 38 7.20 -2.72 1.62
CA ALA A 38 8.53 -2.73 2.22
C ALA A 38 8.60 -3.76 3.37
N PRO A 39 9.51 -4.76 3.32
CA PRO A 39 9.64 -5.75 4.37
C PRO A 39 9.98 -5.13 5.74
N ALA A 40 9.12 -5.37 6.74
CA ALA A 40 9.24 -4.80 8.08
C ALA A 40 8.80 -5.79 9.19
N ILE A 41 8.64 -5.31 10.43
CA ILE A 41 8.08 -6.11 11.52
C ILE A 41 6.58 -6.36 11.30
N ILE A 42 6.04 -7.41 11.93
CA ILE A 42 4.63 -7.79 11.82
C ILE A 42 3.70 -6.62 12.19
N ALA A 43 4.04 -5.87 13.25
CA ALA A 43 3.25 -4.71 13.67
C ALA A 43 3.13 -3.63 12.58
N ALA A 44 4.18 -3.41 11.78
CA ALA A 44 4.15 -2.46 10.68
C ALA A 44 3.26 -2.96 9.54
N ALA A 45 3.30 -4.26 9.22
CA ALA A 45 2.43 -4.86 8.23
C ALA A 45 0.95 -4.74 8.63
N VAL A 46 0.61 -5.07 9.89
CA VAL A 46 -0.75 -4.91 10.42
C VAL A 46 -1.19 -3.45 10.39
N HIS A 47 -0.35 -2.53 10.86
CA HIS A 47 -0.64 -1.10 10.86
C HIS A 47 -0.91 -0.57 9.45
N SER A 48 -0.12 -0.99 8.45
CA SER A 48 -0.30 -0.53 7.06
C SER A 48 -1.68 -0.90 6.49
N GLY A 49 -2.19 -2.10 6.79
CA GLY A 49 -3.53 -2.52 6.37
C GLY A 49 -4.62 -1.75 7.11
N HIS A 50 -4.48 -1.56 8.42
CA HIS A 50 -5.41 -0.76 9.21
C HIS A 50 -5.48 0.70 8.75
N ARG A 51 -4.32 1.31 8.48
CA ARG A 51 -4.24 2.67 7.94
C ARG A 51 -4.93 2.77 6.58
N TYR A 52 -4.61 1.88 5.65
CA TYR A 52 -5.26 1.87 4.33
C TYR A 52 -6.79 1.78 4.43
N ALA A 53 -7.31 0.92 5.31
CA ALA A 53 -8.75 0.79 5.52
C ALA A 53 -9.40 2.08 6.08
N ARG A 54 -8.68 2.87 6.87
CA ARG A 54 -9.17 4.15 7.42
C ARG A 54 -9.10 5.30 6.42
N GLU A 55 -8.12 5.26 5.53
CA GLU A 55 -7.89 6.29 4.52
C GLU A 55 -8.65 6.02 3.22
N LEU A 56 -9.18 4.80 3.02
CA LEU A 56 -9.96 4.46 1.84
C LEU A 56 -11.17 5.39 1.72
N ASP A 57 -11.37 5.95 0.53
CA ASP A 57 -12.41 6.93 0.20
C ASP A 57 -12.38 8.22 1.03
N THR A 58 -11.25 8.50 1.69
CA THR A 58 -11.00 9.74 2.43
C THR A 58 -9.75 10.42 1.86
N GLU A 59 -9.74 11.75 1.78
CA GLU A 59 -8.49 12.49 1.55
C GLU A 59 -7.77 12.67 2.89
N PRO A 60 -6.64 11.98 3.13
CA PRO A 60 -5.88 12.16 4.36
C PRO A 60 -5.26 13.57 4.36
N ASP A 61 -5.64 14.37 5.34
CA ASP A 61 -5.01 15.67 5.60
C ASP A 61 -3.68 15.44 6.34
N PRO A 62 -2.52 15.75 5.72
CA PRO A 62 -1.21 15.54 6.34
C PRO A 62 -0.96 16.48 7.53
N ASP A 63 -1.73 17.57 7.66
CA ASP A 63 -1.63 18.52 8.75
C ASP A 63 -2.51 18.15 9.94
N VAL A 64 -3.37 17.14 9.81
CA VAL A 64 -4.15 16.61 10.95
C VAL A 64 -3.22 15.81 11.85
N PRO A 65 -3.03 16.22 13.13
CA PRO A 65 -2.20 15.47 14.06
C PRO A 65 -2.84 14.10 14.33
N LEU A 66 -1.97 13.11 14.60
CA LEU A 66 -2.43 11.83 15.13
C LEU A 66 -3.23 12.09 16.41
N ARG A 67 -4.50 11.66 16.44
CA ARG A 67 -5.30 11.72 17.67
C ARG A 67 -4.65 10.81 18.70
N LEU A 68 -4.18 11.39 19.79
CA LEU A 68 -3.76 10.68 21.00
C LEU A 68 -5.03 10.51 21.84
N GLU A 69 -5.58 9.29 21.88
CA GLU A 69 -6.63 8.91 22.82
C GLU A 69 -6.08 8.79 24.25
#